data_AF-A0A957U1F4-F1
#
_entry.id   AF-A0A957U1F4-F1
#
_cell.length_a   1.000
_cell.length_b   1.000
_cell.length_c   1.000
_cell.angle_alpha   90.00
_cell.angle_beta   90.00
_cell.angle_gamma   90.00
#
_symmetry.space_group_name_H-M   'P 1'
#
loop_
_entity.id
_entity.type
_entity.pdbx_description
1 polymer ?
#
loop_
_entity_poly.entity_id
_entity_poly.type
_entity_poly.pdbx_seq_one_letter_code
_entity_poly.pdbx_strand_id
1 'polypeptide(L)'
;MSSRKETPDVLGEILSTPAPRPVVKPAPKTPTPQTPVKKKKTKKGTTRTPQSGSAKTKSAPQSPTDGALVRWEYRTILFRDFRGLRPRFVNGQEVEDWKKQPLIHLHLDELGAQGWELVNVIEKGRHEREAYLKRRV
;
A
#
# COMPACT_ATOMS: atom_id res chain seq x y z
N MET A 1 42.97 39.93 -33.11
CA MET A 1 41.49 39.97 -33.02
C MET A 1 41.12 39.44 -31.64
N SER A 2 40.95 40.33 -30.67
CA SER A 2 40.71 39.98 -29.26
C SER A 2 39.22 39.73 -29.03
N SER A 3 38.85 38.48 -28.76
CA SER A 3 37.49 38.10 -28.38
C SER A 3 37.30 38.30 -26.87
N ARG A 4 36.35 39.16 -26.48
CA ARG A 4 35.98 39.44 -25.07
C ARG A 4 34.61 38.82 -24.78
N LYS A 5 34.48 38.30 -23.55
CA LYS A 5 33.43 37.44 -23.00
C LYS A 5 32.00 38.01 -23.09
N GLU A 6 31.02 37.15 -23.37
CA GLU A 6 29.61 37.36 -23.01
C GLU A 6 29.28 36.59 -21.72
N THR A 7 28.73 37.31 -20.74
CA THR A 7 28.10 36.79 -19.52
C THR A 7 26.60 36.65 -19.78
N PRO A 8 25.96 35.50 -19.53
CA PRO A 8 24.52 35.35 -19.71
C PRO A 8 23.74 36.13 -18.65
N ASP A 9 22.67 36.79 -19.13
CA ASP A 9 21.79 37.70 -18.42
C ASP A 9 20.78 36.92 -17.56
N VAL A 10 20.93 36.93 -16.23
CA VAL A 10 20.12 36.11 -15.29
C VAL A 10 18.88 36.86 -14.76
N LEU A 11 18.57 38.06 -15.28
CA LEU A 11 17.50 38.90 -14.73
C LEU A 11 16.17 38.85 -15.51
N GLY A 12 16.08 38.09 -16.61
CA GLY A 12 14.86 37.97 -17.42
C GLY A 12 13.79 37.00 -16.88
N GLU A 13 14.16 36.01 -16.07
CA GLU A 13 13.22 34.94 -15.67
C GLU A 13 12.37 35.26 -14.42
N ILE A 14 12.70 36.33 -13.67
CA ILE A 14 12.06 36.64 -12.38
C ILE A 14 10.71 37.39 -12.54
N LEU A 15 10.39 37.92 -13.73
CA LEU A 15 9.17 38.72 -13.95
C LEU A 15 8.00 37.97 -14.62
N SER A 16 8.16 36.69 -14.97
CA SER A 16 7.05 35.87 -15.50
C SER A 16 6.35 35.08 -14.38
N THR A 17 5.72 35.82 -13.47
CA THR A 17 4.74 35.29 -12.50
C THR A 17 3.52 34.72 -13.23
N PRO A 18 3.17 33.44 -13.08
CA PRO A 18 1.91 32.91 -13.59
C PRO A 18 0.72 33.27 -12.68
N ALA A 19 -0.35 33.76 -13.28
CA ALA A 19 -1.63 34.02 -12.62
C ALA A 19 -2.30 32.72 -12.13
N PRO A 20 -2.96 32.73 -10.96
CA PRO A 20 -3.65 31.54 -10.44
C PRO A 20 -4.91 31.23 -11.25
N ARG A 21 -5.03 29.99 -11.73
CA ARG A 21 -6.26 29.46 -12.35
C ARG A 21 -7.26 29.03 -11.27
N PRO A 22 -8.56 29.29 -11.42
CA PRO A 22 -9.58 28.79 -10.50
C PRO A 22 -9.68 27.26 -10.56
N VAL A 23 -9.70 26.66 -9.37
CA VAL A 23 -9.76 25.22 -9.10
C VAL A 23 -11.13 24.67 -9.49
N VAL A 24 -11.19 23.86 -10.55
CA VAL A 24 -12.32 22.98 -10.82
C VAL A 24 -12.15 21.72 -9.97
N LYS A 25 -13.06 21.48 -9.04
CA LYS A 25 -13.17 20.23 -8.27
C LYS A 25 -13.77 19.13 -9.16
N PRO A 26 -13.07 18.01 -9.44
CA PRO A 26 -13.76 16.80 -9.87
C PRO A 26 -14.22 16.01 -8.64
N ALA A 27 -15.50 15.67 -8.64
CA ALA A 27 -16.19 14.92 -7.59
C ALA A 27 -15.56 13.53 -7.33
N PRO A 28 -15.63 13.00 -6.09
CA PRO A 28 -15.19 11.65 -5.77
C PRO A 28 -16.13 10.64 -6.43
N LYS A 29 -15.59 9.83 -7.35
CA LYS A 29 -16.29 8.66 -7.89
C LYS A 29 -16.25 7.55 -6.85
N THR A 30 -17.44 7.20 -6.35
CA THR A 30 -17.70 6.03 -5.51
C THR A 30 -17.26 4.74 -6.23
N PRO A 31 -16.39 3.89 -5.66
CA PRO A 31 -16.22 2.54 -6.19
C PRO A 31 -17.38 1.66 -5.72
N THR A 32 -18.27 1.32 -6.65
CA THR A 32 -19.34 0.33 -6.47
C THR A 32 -18.74 -1.07 -6.28
N PRO A 33 -19.21 -1.88 -5.31
CA PRO A 33 -18.75 -3.26 -5.14
C PRO A 33 -19.26 -4.14 -6.29
N GLN A 34 -18.36 -4.77 -7.04
CA GLN A 34 -18.72 -5.80 -8.02
C GLN A 34 -18.83 -7.16 -7.33
N THR A 35 -20.08 -7.60 -7.15
CA THR A 35 -20.47 -8.96 -6.79
C THR A 35 -20.22 -9.93 -7.96
N PRO A 36 -19.75 -11.17 -7.74
CA PRO A 36 -19.46 -12.10 -8.83
C PRO A 36 -20.74 -12.70 -9.43
N VAL A 37 -20.89 -12.59 -10.76
CA VAL A 37 -21.96 -13.22 -11.54
C VAL A 37 -21.58 -14.67 -11.88
N LYS A 38 -22.43 -15.62 -11.48
CA LYS A 38 -22.37 -17.04 -11.85
C LYS A 38 -23.13 -17.32 -13.17
N LYS A 39 -22.72 -18.43 -13.82
CA LYS A 39 -23.38 -19.28 -14.85
C LYS A 39 -23.08 -18.85 -16.31
N LYS A 40 -22.84 -19.74 -17.30
CA LYS A 40 -23.42 -21.08 -17.54
C LYS A 40 -22.71 -21.82 -18.72
N LYS A 41 -22.54 -23.14 -18.58
CA LYS A 41 -22.72 -24.26 -19.55
C LYS A 41 -21.99 -24.32 -20.91
N THR A 42 -21.26 -25.43 -21.08
CA THR A 42 -21.10 -26.25 -22.31
C THR A 42 -20.82 -27.70 -21.87
N LYS A 43 -21.76 -28.65 -21.98
CA LYS A 43 -22.15 -29.56 -23.09
C LYS A 43 -21.27 -30.83 -23.25
N LYS A 44 -21.95 -31.98 -23.07
CA LYS A 44 -21.85 -33.30 -23.73
C LYS A 44 -20.72 -34.30 -23.37
N GLY A 45 -21.14 -35.57 -23.21
CA GLY A 45 -20.34 -36.80 -23.36
C GLY A 45 -20.44 -37.74 -22.14
N THR A 46 -21.40 -38.67 -22.02
CA THR A 46 -21.48 -40.04 -22.58
C THR A 46 -20.93 -41.14 -21.62
N THR A 47 -21.82 -42.11 -21.31
CA THR A 47 -21.63 -43.55 -20.92
C THR A 47 -21.51 -44.01 -19.44
N ARG A 48 -22.59 -44.69 -18.99
CA ARG A 48 -22.76 -46.00 -18.27
C ARG A 48 -21.97 -46.36 -16.99
N THR A 49 -22.71 -46.38 -15.86
CA THR A 49 -23.01 -47.43 -14.83
C THR A 49 -22.13 -48.71 -14.67
N PRO A 50 -22.20 -49.47 -13.53
CA PRO A 50 -21.86 -49.22 -12.11
C PRO A 50 -20.93 -50.32 -11.48
N GLN A 51 -20.36 -50.08 -10.28
CA GLN A 51 -20.10 -51.09 -9.21
C GLN A 51 -19.39 -50.39 -8.03
N SER A 52 -20.02 -50.23 -6.87
CA SER A 52 -20.03 -51.15 -5.73
C SER A 52 -18.63 -51.60 -5.26
N GLY A 53 -18.18 -50.99 -4.17
CA GLY A 53 -16.97 -51.35 -3.44
C GLY A 53 -16.95 -50.65 -2.08
N SER A 54 -17.41 -51.36 -1.05
CA SER A 54 -17.25 -51.00 0.36
C SER A 54 -15.78 -50.74 0.71
N ALA A 55 -15.46 -49.61 1.33
CA ALA A 55 -14.45 -49.55 2.39
C ALA A 55 -14.40 -48.17 3.10
N LYS A 56 -14.62 -48.25 4.42
CA LYS A 56 -14.08 -47.38 5.48
C LYS A 56 -14.45 -45.89 5.43
N THR A 57 -15.41 -45.56 6.28
CA THR A 57 -15.63 -44.28 6.95
C THR A 57 -14.29 -43.67 7.39
N LYS A 58 -13.73 -42.77 6.57
CA LYS A 58 -12.74 -41.81 7.04
C LYS A 58 -13.50 -40.73 7.78
N SER A 59 -13.33 -40.69 9.10
CA SER A 59 -13.68 -39.57 9.96
C SER A 59 -13.27 -38.28 9.25
N ALA A 60 -14.25 -37.40 9.02
CA ALA A 60 -14.01 -36.08 8.50
C ALA A 60 -12.98 -35.37 9.40
N PRO A 61 -11.96 -34.70 8.85
CA PRO A 61 -11.14 -33.81 9.65
C PRO A 61 -12.08 -32.75 10.24
N GLN A 62 -12.14 -32.69 11.57
CA GLN A 62 -12.80 -31.61 12.28
C GLN A 62 -12.12 -30.32 11.85
N SER A 63 -12.76 -29.57 10.96
CA SER A 63 -12.40 -28.18 10.71
C SER A 63 -12.39 -27.48 12.07
N PRO A 64 -11.30 -26.78 12.45
CA PRO A 64 -11.27 -26.06 13.72
C PRO A 64 -12.45 -25.10 13.72
N THR A 65 -13.40 -25.38 14.61
CA THR A 65 -14.54 -24.52 14.89
C THR A 65 -14.01 -23.41 15.79
N ASP A 66 -13.38 -22.43 15.16
CA ASP A 66 -13.19 -21.12 15.77
C ASP A 66 -13.33 -20.08 14.65
N GLY A 67 -14.59 -19.89 14.24
CA GLY A 67 -15.02 -18.90 13.27
C GLY A 67 -15.07 -17.48 13.85
N ALA A 68 -14.16 -17.15 14.78
CA ALA A 68 -13.91 -15.75 15.10
C ALA A 68 -13.25 -15.14 13.85
N LEU A 69 -13.97 -14.26 13.16
CA LEU A 69 -13.41 -13.49 12.05
C LEU A 69 -12.20 -12.72 12.58
N VAL A 70 -10.98 -13.22 12.32
CA VAL A 70 -9.74 -12.53 12.67
C VAL A 70 -9.78 -11.19 11.95
N ARG A 71 -9.89 -10.10 12.72
CA ARG A 71 -9.87 -8.76 12.15
C ARG A 71 -8.42 -8.34 12.04
N TRP A 72 -8.09 -7.82 10.87
CA TRP A 72 -6.77 -7.27 10.60
C TRP A 72 -6.89 -5.75 10.53
N GLU A 73 -5.94 -5.08 11.18
CA GLU A 73 -5.71 -3.66 11.01
C GLU A 73 -4.44 -3.46 10.17
N TYR A 74 -4.48 -2.46 9.30
CA TYR A 74 -3.37 -2.14 8.39
C TYR A 74 -2.87 -0.73 8.67
N ARG A 75 -1.56 -0.54 8.51
CA ARG A 75 -0.91 0.76 8.66
C ARG A 75 0.10 0.97 7.54
N THR A 76 0.11 2.19 7.03
CA THR A 76 1.08 2.61 6.00
C THR A 76 1.94 3.73 6.58
N ILE A 77 3.25 3.63 6.40
CA ILE A 77 4.20 4.63 6.90
C ILE A 77 5.12 5.06 5.76
N LEU A 78 5.16 6.36 5.46
CA LEU A 78 6.13 6.93 4.54
C LEU A 78 7.33 7.46 5.34
N PHE A 79 8.48 6.87 5.11
CA PHE A 79 9.76 7.32 5.63
C PHE A 79 10.43 8.26 4.64
N ARG A 80 10.98 9.37 5.15
CA ARG A 80 11.78 10.32 4.39
C ARG A 80 13.17 10.42 5.00
N ASP A 81 14.18 10.55 4.14
CA ASP A 81 15.57 10.72 4.58
C ASP A 81 15.79 12.13 5.15
N PHE A 82 16.16 12.18 6.43
CA PHE A 82 16.66 13.35 7.12
C PHE A 82 17.63 12.90 8.21
N ARG A 83 18.94 12.91 7.89
CA ARG A 83 19.97 12.28 8.73
C ARG A 83 19.59 10.82 9.04
N GLY A 84 19.14 10.09 8.02
CA GLY A 84 18.55 8.76 8.12
C GLY A 84 17.04 8.76 7.85
N LEU A 85 16.50 7.59 7.53
CA LEU A 85 15.07 7.41 7.25
C LEU A 85 14.24 7.60 8.53
N ARG A 86 13.29 8.54 8.50
CA ARG A 86 12.38 8.86 9.62
C ARG A 86 10.92 8.88 9.15
N PRO A 87 9.96 8.47 9.99
CA PRO A 87 8.56 8.44 9.62
C PRO A 87 8.06 9.88 9.43
N ARG A 88 7.55 10.18 8.24
CA ARG A 88 6.98 11.47 7.89
C ARG A 88 5.47 11.42 7.80
N PHE A 89 4.93 10.40 7.15
CA PHE A 89 3.48 10.21 7.08
C PHE A 89 3.09 8.87 7.68
N VAL A 90 2.02 8.86 8.48
CA VAL A 90 1.41 7.64 9.03
C VAL A 90 -0.06 7.64 8.61
N ASN A 91 -0.47 6.63 7.87
CA ASN A 91 -1.81 6.53 7.28
C ASN A 91 -2.22 7.79 6.48
N GLY A 92 -1.25 8.40 5.79
CA GLY A 92 -1.45 9.62 5.01
C GLY A 92 -1.48 10.92 5.82
N GLN A 93 -1.37 10.85 7.15
CA GLN A 93 -1.27 12.03 8.01
C GLN A 93 0.19 12.37 8.28
N GLU A 94 0.58 13.63 8.09
CA GLU A 94 1.94 14.07 8.41
C GLU A 94 2.15 14.08 9.92
N VAL A 95 3.26 13.51 10.37
CA VAL A 95 3.65 13.48 11.78
C VAL A 95 4.26 14.83 12.14
N GLU A 96 3.81 15.40 13.24
CA GLU A 96 4.37 16.64 13.78
C GLU A 96 5.86 16.46 14.10
N ASP A 97 6.66 17.49 13.79
CA ASP A 97 8.10 17.47 14.03
C ASP A 97 8.79 16.20 13.46
N TRP A 98 8.39 15.73 12.28
CA TRP A 98 8.88 14.47 11.70
C TRP A 98 10.42 14.34 11.64
N LYS A 99 11.14 15.47 11.60
CA LYS A 99 12.62 15.53 11.64
C LYS A 99 13.22 15.06 12.97
N LYS A 100 12.46 15.13 14.06
CA LYS A 100 12.82 14.66 15.41
C LYS A 100 12.37 13.22 15.68
N GLN A 101 11.57 12.64 14.80
CA GLN A 101 11.06 11.27 14.94
C GLN A 101 12.21 10.25 14.91
N PRO A 102 12.05 9.07 15.54
CA PRO A 102 13.08 8.04 15.56
C PRO A 102 13.50 7.58 14.16
N LEU A 103 14.69 6.99 14.06
CA LEU A 103 15.14 6.32 12.85
C LEU A 103 14.26 5.11 12.54
N ILE A 104 14.20 4.73 11.27
CA ILE A 104 13.34 3.63 10.77
C ILE A 104 13.45 2.34 11.59
N HIS A 105 14.66 1.92 11.98
CA HIS A 105 14.83 0.69 12.76
C HIS A 105 14.21 0.80 14.16
N LEU A 106 14.50 1.89 14.89
CA LEU A 106 13.90 2.15 16.21
C LEU A 106 12.37 2.24 16.12
N HIS A 107 11.86 2.93 15.10
CA HIS A 107 10.43 3.07 14.91
C HIS A 107 9.75 1.74 14.59
N LEU A 108 10.38 0.89 13.77
CA LEU A 108 9.87 -0.45 13.47
C LEU A 108 9.95 -1.38 14.69
N ASP A 109 10.98 -1.24 15.53
CA ASP A 109 11.08 -1.98 16.79
C ASP A 109 9.95 -1.60 17.76
N GLU A 110 9.67 -0.30 17.91
CA GLU A 110 8.53 0.21 18.68
C GLU A 110 7.18 -0.34 18.16
N LEU A 111 7.02 -0.39 16.84
CA LEU A 111 5.82 -0.94 16.21
C LEU A 111 5.72 -2.47 16.40
N GLY A 112 6.84 -3.18 16.31
CA GLY A 112 6.91 -4.61 16.60
C GLY A 112 6.50 -4.92 18.03
N ALA A 113 6.95 -4.11 18.99
CA ALA A 113 6.53 -4.20 20.39
C ALA A 113 5.02 -3.94 20.59
N GLN A 114 4.40 -3.16 19.70
CA GLN A 114 2.95 -2.92 19.66
C GLN A 114 2.16 -4.00 18.90
N GLY A 115 2.83 -5.07 18.44
CA GLY A 115 2.21 -6.17 17.70
C GLY A 115 2.00 -5.91 16.22
N TRP A 116 2.62 -4.85 15.66
CA TRP A 116 2.62 -4.64 14.22
C TRP A 116 3.66 -5.52 13.54
N GLU A 117 3.23 -6.23 12.51
CA GLU A 117 4.09 -7.02 11.63
C GLU A 117 4.37 -6.24 10.34
N LEU A 118 5.65 -6.08 10.02
CA LEU A 118 6.06 -5.52 8.73
C LEU A 118 5.73 -6.50 7.61
N VAL A 119 4.98 -6.05 6.61
CA VAL A 119 4.55 -6.85 5.46
C VAL A 119 5.46 -6.60 4.26
N ASN A 120 5.74 -5.33 3.97
CA ASN A 120 6.52 -4.94 2.81
C ASN A 120 7.13 -3.55 3.02
N VAL A 121 8.25 -3.29 2.33
CA VAL A 121 8.87 -1.97 2.19
C VAL A 121 9.14 -1.71 0.71
N ILE A 122 8.62 -0.61 0.19
CA ILE A 122 8.78 -0.20 -1.20
C ILE A 122 9.65 1.06 -1.26
N GLU A 123 10.57 1.12 -2.22
CA GLU A 123 11.31 2.33 -2.54
C GLU A 123 10.45 3.24 -3.44
N LYS A 124 10.08 4.44 -2.98
CA LYS A 124 9.31 5.40 -3.81
C LYS A 124 10.22 6.38 -4.56
N GLY A 125 11.44 6.58 -4.07
CA GLY A 125 12.45 7.43 -4.67
C GLY A 125 13.76 7.31 -3.90
N ARG A 126 14.77 8.12 -4.28
CA ARG A 126 16.11 8.06 -3.66
C ARG A 126 16.10 8.29 -2.14
N HIS A 127 15.14 9.08 -1.65
CA HIS A 127 15.08 9.53 -0.26
C HIS A 127 13.78 9.12 0.45
N GLU A 128 12.99 8.23 -0.16
CA GLU A 128 11.68 7.86 0.37
C GLU A 128 11.45 6.36 0.32
N ARG A 129 10.95 5.82 1.43
CA ARG A 129 10.52 4.42 1.54
C ARG A 129 9.13 4.36 2.14
N GLU A 130 8.29 3.49 1.63
CA GLU A 130 6.96 3.25 2.17
C GLU A 130 6.89 1.85 2.78
N ALA A 131 6.49 1.76 4.05
CA ALA A 131 6.28 0.49 4.73
C ALA A 131 4.79 0.21 4.89
N TYR A 132 4.43 -1.04 4.70
CA TYR A 132 3.10 -1.57 4.98
C TYR A 132 3.20 -2.53 6.15
N LEU A 133 2.36 -2.32 7.16
CA LEU A 133 2.28 -3.13 8.37
C LEU A 133 0.87 -3.65 8.57
N LYS A 134 0.75 -4.77 9.27
CA LYS A 134 -0.53 -5.35 9.69
C LYS A 134 -0.47 -5.77 11.16
N ARG A 135 -1.61 -5.80 11.83
CA ARG A 135 -1.75 -6.41 13.16
C ARG A 135 -3.08 -7.11 13.30
N ARG A 136 -3.14 -8.16 14.14
CA ARG A 136 -4.40 -8.80 14.52
C ARG A 136 -5.10 -7.94 15.58
N VAL A 137 -6.42 -7.85 15.48
CA VAL A 137 -7.30 -7.14 16.43
C VAL A 137 -8.40 -8.08 16.90
#